data_AF-A0A1M4TKM1-F1
#
_entry.id   AF-A0A1M4TKM1-F1
#
_cell.length_a   1.000
_cell.length_b   1.000
_cell.length_c   1.000
_cell.angle_alpha   90.00
_cell.angle_beta   90.00
_cell.angle_gamma   90.00
#
_symmetry.space_group_name_H-M   'P 1'
#
loop_
_entity.id
_entity.type
_entity.pdbx_description
1 polymer ?
#
loop_
_entity_poly.entity_id
_entity_poly.type
_entity_poly.pdbx_seq_one_letter_code
_entity_poly.pdbx_strand_id
1 'polypeptide(L)'
;MINVSKIKKGIVLDHISQGQGYKIFSQLKLDEIEDVVVLLRNIPSNKMGKKDLIKIETDIPLDLTVLGLIDPYITINIIENGERVDKIKLKLPQRVTGILKCKNPRCITQYEKVRDIDFILADPKKRTYRCEYCDSHTSL
;
A
#
# COMPACT_ATOMS: atom_id res chain seq x y z
N MET A 1 -5.06 22.45 14.08
CA MET A 1 -5.04 20.98 13.97
C MET A 1 -6.13 20.60 12.97
N ILE A 2 -5.81 19.91 11.88
CA ILE A 2 -6.82 19.53 10.89
C ILE A 2 -7.65 18.40 11.51
N ASN A 3 -8.95 18.63 11.70
CA ASN A 3 -9.86 17.64 12.26
C ASN A 3 -10.70 17.04 11.16
N VAL A 4 -10.68 15.70 11.10
CA VAL A 4 -11.59 14.89 10.30
C VAL A 4 -12.36 14.02 11.27
N SER A 5 -13.65 13.82 11.02
CA SER A 5 -14.52 12.94 11.79
C SER A 5 -13.87 11.58 12.07
N LYS A 6 -14.23 11.00 13.21
CA LYS A 6 -13.92 9.59 13.50
C LYS A 6 -14.80 8.74 12.58
N ILE A 7 -14.23 7.66 12.03
CA ILE A 7 -15.01 6.66 11.31
C ILE A 7 -15.66 5.71 12.31
N LYS A 8 -16.87 5.22 12.02
CA LYS A 8 -17.56 4.26 12.89
C LYS A 8 -17.10 2.84 12.65
N LYS A 9 -16.90 2.46 11.39
CA LYS A 9 -16.42 1.14 11.00
C LYS A 9 -15.57 1.22 9.74
N GLY A 10 -14.44 0.52 9.70
CA GLY A 10 -13.57 0.49 8.53
C GLY A 10 -12.09 0.47 8.88
N ILE A 11 -11.28 1.10 8.03
CA ILE A 11 -9.82 0.97 8.04
C ILE A 11 -9.15 2.35 8.13
N VAL A 12 -8.17 2.49 9.02
CA VAL A 12 -7.28 3.66 9.08
C VAL A 12 -5.85 3.25 8.78
N LEU A 13 -5.34 3.73 7.65
CA LEU A 13 -3.95 3.63 7.25
C LEU A 13 -3.19 4.85 7.79
N ASP A 14 -2.43 4.63 8.85
CA ASP A 14 -1.68 5.67 9.55
C ASP A 14 -0.17 5.49 9.38
N HIS A 15 0.61 6.52 9.69
CA HIS A 15 2.07 6.55 9.58
C HIS A 15 2.58 6.31 8.15
N ILE A 16 1.81 6.75 7.15
CA ILE A 16 2.28 6.75 5.77
C ILE A 16 3.36 7.81 5.65
N SER A 17 4.50 7.44 5.07
CA SER A 17 5.60 8.32 4.74
C SER A 17 5.10 9.48 3.89
N GLN A 18 5.59 10.68 4.21
CA GLN A 18 5.16 11.90 3.54
C GLN A 18 5.24 11.77 2.01
N GLY A 19 4.13 12.05 1.32
CA GLY A 19 4.06 12.02 -0.14
C GLY A 19 3.62 10.67 -0.74
N GLN A 20 3.63 9.58 0.03
CA GLN A 20 3.26 8.25 -0.45
C GLN A 20 1.74 7.99 -0.41
N GLY A 21 0.95 8.82 0.27
CA GLY A 21 -0.48 8.59 0.46
C GLY A 21 -1.27 8.48 -0.84
N TYR A 22 -0.97 9.33 -1.84
CA TYR A 22 -1.64 9.25 -3.15
C TYR A 22 -1.29 7.97 -3.91
N LYS A 23 -0.02 7.52 -3.83
CA LYS A 23 0.39 6.26 -4.46
C LYS A 23 -0.37 5.08 -3.85
N ILE A 24 -0.50 5.03 -2.53
CA ILE A 24 -1.29 4.00 -1.84
C ILE A 24 -2.77 4.08 -2.24
N PHE A 25 -3.35 5.27 -2.24
CA PHE A 25 -4.74 5.49 -2.62
C PHE A 25 -5.05 4.94 -4.03
N SER A 26 -4.20 5.25 -5.01
CA SER A 26 -4.37 4.76 -6.39
C SER A 26 -4.11 3.25 -6.51
N GLN A 27 -3.12 2.69 -5.80
CA GLN A 27 -2.83 1.25 -5.87
C GLN A 27 -3.91 0.39 -5.25
N LEU A 28 -4.56 0.88 -4.19
CA LEU A 28 -5.73 0.24 -3.59
C LEU A 28 -7.03 0.54 -4.34
N LYS A 29 -6.97 1.31 -5.45
CA LYS A 29 -8.14 1.70 -6.25
C LYS A 29 -9.24 2.33 -5.40
N LEU A 30 -8.86 3.18 -4.44
CA LEU A 30 -9.82 3.80 -3.50
C LEU A 30 -10.68 4.89 -4.16
N ASP A 31 -10.37 5.28 -5.39
CA ASP A 31 -11.26 6.07 -6.26
C ASP A 31 -12.37 5.25 -6.91
N GLU A 32 -12.26 3.91 -6.92
CA GLU A 32 -13.24 3.01 -7.54
C GLU A 32 -14.29 2.51 -6.52
N ILE A 33 -14.12 2.78 -5.22
CA ILE A 33 -15.09 2.42 -4.18
C ILE A 33 -16.08 3.55 -3.93
N GLU A 34 -17.35 3.19 -3.69
CA GLU A 34 -18.42 4.16 -3.42
C GLU A 34 -18.40 4.69 -1.97
N ASP A 35 -17.69 3.99 -1.09
CA ASP A 35 -17.56 4.31 0.33
C ASP A 35 -16.80 5.61 0.60
N VAL A 36 -16.94 6.14 1.81
CA VAL A 36 -16.26 7.38 2.20
C VAL A 36 -14.76 7.15 2.40
N VAL A 37 -13.95 7.83 1.60
CA VAL A 37 -12.49 7.84 1.71
C VAL A 37 -11.97 9.23 1.98
N VAL A 38 -11.06 9.35 2.94
CA VAL A 38 -10.36 10.61 3.24
C VAL A 38 -8.86 10.39 3.18
N LEU A 39 -8.19 11.09 2.25
CA LEU A 39 -6.75 11.19 2.17
C LEU A 39 -6.27 12.53 2.75
N LEU A 40 -5.45 12.47 3.79
CA LEU A 40 -4.74 13.62 4.36
C LEU A 40 -3.27 13.53 3.99
N ARG A 41 -2.71 14.60 3.42
CA ARG A 41 -1.29 14.66 3.03
C ARG A 41 -0.53 15.71 3.80
N ASN A 42 0.75 15.44 4.07
CA ASN A 42 1.68 16.37 4.71
C ASN A 42 1.22 16.87 6.10
N ILE A 43 0.48 16.05 6.85
CA ILE A 43 0.01 16.43 8.18
C ILE A 43 1.14 16.32 9.21
N PRO A 44 1.16 17.19 10.25
CA PRO A 44 2.15 17.10 11.32
C PRO A 44 2.13 15.72 12.02
N SER A 45 3.31 15.21 12.36
CA SER A 45 3.48 13.94 13.07
C SER A 45 4.58 14.07 14.11
N ASN A 46 4.28 13.81 15.38
CA ASN A 46 5.30 13.82 16.44
C ASN A 46 6.41 12.78 16.20
N LYS A 47 6.08 11.66 15.56
CA LYS A 47 7.01 10.55 15.33
C LYS A 47 7.81 10.69 14.03
N MET A 48 7.24 11.32 13.01
CA MET A 48 7.80 11.35 11.64
C MET A 48 8.10 12.78 11.14
N GLY A 49 7.83 13.81 11.94
CA GLY A 49 7.80 15.21 11.50
C GLY A 49 6.55 15.51 10.67
N LYS A 50 6.42 14.85 9.51
CA LYS A 50 5.24 14.88 8.64
C LYS A 50 4.86 13.47 8.21
N LYS A 51 3.57 13.26 7.95
CA LYS A 51 3.03 11.98 7.43
C LYS A 51 1.84 12.22 6.51
N ASP A 52 1.46 11.18 5.78
CA ASP A 52 0.15 11.07 5.15
C ASP A 52 -0.73 10.11 5.98
N LEU A 53 -2.05 10.16 5.78
CA LEU A 53 -3.03 9.31 6.47
C LEU A 53 -4.22 9.06 5.54
N ILE A 54 -4.74 7.83 5.53
CA ILE A 54 -5.97 7.49 4.81
C ILE A 54 -6.98 6.89 5.79
N LYS A 55 -8.23 7.36 5.75
CA LYS A 55 -9.37 6.74 6.43
C LYS A 55 -10.34 6.21 5.37
N ILE A 56 -10.86 5.02 5.59
CA ILE A 56 -11.79 4.33 4.70
C ILE A 56 -12.92 3.83 5.58
N GLU A 57 -14.13 4.36 5.41
CA GLU A 57 -15.32 3.92 6.13
C GLU A 57 -16.06 2.90 5.27
N THR A 58 -15.71 1.62 5.43
CA THR A 58 -16.15 0.52 4.56
C THR A 58 -16.32 -0.77 5.36
N ASP A 59 -17.19 -1.65 4.86
CA ASP A 59 -17.33 -3.05 5.30
C ASP A 59 -16.61 -4.04 4.38
N ILE A 60 -16.04 -3.56 3.27
CA ILE A 60 -15.42 -4.39 2.24
C ILE A 60 -14.02 -4.82 2.69
N PRO A 61 -13.67 -6.12 2.60
CA PRO A 61 -12.31 -6.57 2.82
C PRO A 61 -11.39 -6.04 1.70
N LEU A 62 -10.47 -5.15 2.05
CA LEU A 62 -9.43 -4.67 1.13
C LEU A 62 -8.19 -5.54 1.21
N ASP A 63 -7.57 -5.84 0.06
CA ASP A 63 -6.24 -6.46 0.03
C ASP A 63 -5.16 -5.42 0.33
N LEU A 64 -4.67 -5.44 1.57
CA LEU A 64 -3.64 -4.52 2.06
C LEU A 64 -2.22 -5.10 1.94
N THR A 65 -2.06 -6.30 1.35
CA THR A 65 -0.79 -7.04 1.31
C THR A 65 0.29 -6.28 0.52
N VAL A 66 -0.11 -5.54 -0.51
CA VAL A 66 0.76 -4.69 -1.33
C VAL A 66 1.41 -3.54 -0.54
N LEU A 67 0.75 -3.05 0.51
CA LEU A 67 1.16 -1.82 1.18
C LEU A 67 2.56 -1.93 1.81
N GLY A 68 2.96 -3.14 2.24
CA GLY A 68 4.25 -3.39 2.87
C GLY A 68 5.42 -3.21 1.90
N LEU A 69 5.16 -3.33 0.59
CA LEU A 69 6.15 -3.04 -0.45
C LEU A 69 6.30 -1.52 -0.68
N ILE A 70 5.19 -0.77 -0.66
CA ILE A 70 5.17 0.67 -0.96
C ILE A 70 5.71 1.48 0.22
N ASP A 71 5.28 1.13 1.43
CA ASP A 71 5.68 1.81 2.65
C ASP A 71 5.77 0.83 3.83
N PRO A 72 6.97 0.54 4.35
CA PRO A 72 7.15 -0.38 5.47
C PRO A 72 6.70 0.19 6.82
N TYR A 73 6.48 1.51 6.92
CA TYR A 73 6.16 2.19 8.19
C TYR A 73 4.66 2.33 8.42
N ILE A 74 3.86 2.05 7.39
CA ILE A 74 2.42 2.13 7.47
C ILE A 74 1.88 1.20 8.56
N THR A 75 0.89 1.71 9.27
CA THR A 75 0.17 1.00 10.32
C THR A 75 -1.28 0.90 9.88
N ILE A 76 -1.80 -0.31 9.86
CA ILE A 76 -3.21 -0.55 9.55
C ILE A 76 -3.95 -0.69 10.88
N ASN A 77 -4.98 0.12 11.08
CA ASN A 77 -5.87 0.02 12.23
C ASN A 77 -7.26 -0.35 11.73
N ILE A 78 -7.84 -1.42 12.28
CA ILE A 78 -9.22 -1.82 12.02
C ILE A 78 -10.10 -1.16 13.08
N ILE A 79 -11.15 -0.48 12.62
CA ILE A 79 -12.06 0.28 13.47
C ILE A 79 -13.45 -0.37 13.43
N GLU A 80 -14.03 -0.59 14.61
CA GLU A 80 -15.43 -0.99 14.77
C GLU A 80 -16.05 -0.19 15.93
N ASN A 81 -17.32 0.22 15.77
CA ASN A 81 -18.03 1.07 16.73
C ASN A 81 -17.26 2.34 17.16
N GLY A 82 -16.42 2.88 16.27
CA GLY A 82 -15.60 4.07 16.52
C GLY A 82 -14.32 3.82 17.32
N GLU A 83 -14.01 2.55 17.63
CA GLU A 83 -12.84 2.15 18.41
C GLU A 83 -11.92 1.23 17.62
N ARG A 84 -10.62 1.28 17.92
CA ARG A 84 -9.64 0.40 17.27
C ARG A 84 -9.71 -0.99 17.89
N VAL A 85 -10.20 -1.95 17.12
CA VAL A 85 -10.29 -3.37 17.51
C VAL A 85 -9.04 -4.16 17.15
N ASP A 86 -8.33 -3.79 16.08
CA ASP A 86 -7.10 -4.47 15.67
C ASP A 86 -6.05 -3.52 15.08
N LYS A 87 -4.79 -3.95 15.12
CA LYS A 87 -3.63 -3.25 14.60
C LYS A 87 -2.72 -4.23 13.87
N ILE A 88 -2.71 -4.14 12.55
CA ILE A 88 -1.90 -5.01 11.70
C ILE A 88 -0.59 -4.30 11.36
N LYS A 89 0.53 -4.98 11.65
CA LYS A 89 1.84 -4.63 11.10
C LYS A 89 2.06 -5.41 9.82
N LEU A 90 2.40 -4.69 8.76
CA LEU A 90 2.63 -5.32 7.47
C LEU A 90 3.91 -6.16 7.45
N LYS A 91 3.83 -7.26 6.72
CA LYS A 91 4.97 -8.06 6.28
C LYS A 91 5.18 -7.79 4.79
N LEU A 92 6.38 -8.06 4.30
CA LEU A 92 6.60 -8.04 2.86
C LEU A 92 5.78 -9.17 2.20
N PRO A 93 5.01 -8.86 1.14
CA PRO A 93 4.28 -9.86 0.40
C PRO A 93 5.23 -10.87 -0.26
N GLN A 94 4.84 -12.14 -0.30
CA GLN A 94 5.62 -13.18 -1.00
C GLN A 94 5.49 -13.07 -2.52
N ARG A 95 4.37 -12.55 -3.00
CA ARG A 95 4.08 -12.30 -4.42
C ARG A 95 3.40 -10.95 -4.54
N VAL A 96 3.76 -10.18 -5.56
CA VAL A 96 3.09 -8.93 -5.93
C VAL A 96 2.79 -8.92 -7.42
N THR A 97 1.65 -8.33 -7.79
CA THR A 97 1.10 -8.38 -9.14
C THR A 97 0.86 -6.95 -9.62
N GLY A 98 1.40 -6.58 -10.79
CA GLY A 98 1.12 -5.29 -11.45
C GLY A 98 1.76 -4.04 -10.83
N ILE A 99 2.35 -4.14 -9.65
CA ILE A 99 2.99 -3.00 -8.94
C ILE A 99 4.42 -2.76 -9.41
N LEU A 100 5.17 -3.84 -9.63
CA LEU A 100 6.57 -3.80 -10.05
C LEU A 100 6.68 -3.84 -11.57
N LYS A 101 7.78 -3.28 -12.08
CA LYS A 101 8.16 -3.39 -13.49
C LYS A 101 9.47 -4.15 -13.61
N CYS A 102 9.55 -5.03 -14.61
CA CYS A 102 10.78 -5.71 -14.93
C CYS A 102 11.75 -4.69 -15.53
N LYS A 103 13.00 -4.69 -15.07
CA LYS A 103 14.06 -3.80 -15.57
C LYS A 103 15.03 -4.53 -16.52
N ASN A 104 14.84 -5.83 -16.74
CA ASN A 104 15.63 -6.60 -17.69
C ASN A 104 15.19 -6.25 -19.12
N PRO A 105 16.05 -5.63 -19.94
CA PRO A 105 15.69 -5.21 -21.30
C PRO A 105 15.36 -6.40 -22.21
N ARG A 106 15.82 -7.62 -21.88
CA ARG A 106 15.55 -8.84 -22.67
C ARG A 106 14.27 -9.57 -22.26
N CYS A 107 13.54 -9.08 -21.25
CA CYS A 107 12.33 -9.74 -20.77
C CYS A 107 11.18 -9.55 -21.77
N ILE A 108 10.36 -10.59 -21.97
CA ILE A 108 9.16 -10.54 -22.84
C ILE A 108 8.23 -9.38 -22.47
N THR A 109 8.17 -9.01 -21.20
CA THR A 109 7.35 -7.90 -20.69
C THR A 109 7.77 -6.51 -21.19
N GLN A 110 8.95 -6.37 -21.81
CA GLN A 110 9.39 -5.11 -22.43
C GLN A 110 8.80 -4.93 -23.83
N TYR A 111 8.42 -6.04 -24.48
CA TYR A 111 8.05 -6.07 -25.90
C TYR A 111 6.57 -6.38 -26.09
N GLU A 112 5.99 -7.17 -25.20
CA GLU A 112 4.57 -7.53 -25.21
C GLU A 112 3.76 -6.72 -24.19
N LYS A 113 2.46 -6.52 -24.48
CA LYS A 113 1.52 -5.86 -23.56
C LYS A 113 1.08 -6.79 -22.44
N VAL A 114 2.03 -7.20 -21.61
CA VAL A 114 1.77 -7.98 -20.40
C VAL A 114 1.31 -7.03 -19.29
N ARG A 115 0.06 -7.17 -18.86
CA ARG A 115 -0.47 -6.48 -17.68
C ARG A 115 -0.26 -7.34 -16.45
N ASP A 116 -0.25 -6.71 -15.28
CA ASP A 116 -0.35 -7.42 -14.00
C ASP A 116 0.74 -8.49 -13.83
N ILE A 117 1.98 -8.13 -14.14
CA ILE A 117 3.13 -9.04 -14.04
C ILE A 117 3.35 -9.43 -12.58
N ASP A 118 3.53 -10.72 -12.35
CA ASP A 118 3.88 -11.28 -11.06
C ASP A 118 5.37 -11.17 -10.75
N PHE A 119 5.64 -10.84 -9.50
CA PHE A 119 6.98 -10.78 -8.93
C PHE A 119 6.99 -11.51 -7.58
N ILE A 120 7.99 -12.37 -7.39
CA ILE A 120 8.09 -13.23 -6.21
C ILE A 120 9.23 -12.71 -5.32
N LEU A 121 9.01 -12.64 -4.01
CA LEU A 121 10.00 -12.16 -3.06
C LEU A 121 11.25 -13.04 -3.10
N ALA A 122 12.40 -12.44 -3.40
CA ALA A 122 13.69 -13.12 -3.51
C ALA A 122 14.55 -12.89 -2.26
N ASP A 123 14.63 -11.64 -1.78
CA ASP A 123 15.35 -11.29 -0.56
C ASP A 123 14.52 -10.29 0.29
N PRO A 124 13.95 -10.73 1.42
CA PRO A 124 13.21 -9.86 2.34
C PRO A 124 14.04 -8.72 2.93
N LYS A 125 15.36 -8.92 3.14
CA LYS A 125 16.23 -7.90 3.72
C LYS A 125 16.54 -6.81 2.71
N LYS A 126 16.80 -7.19 1.45
CA LYS A 126 17.07 -6.25 0.35
C LYS A 126 15.80 -5.75 -0.35
N ARG A 127 14.64 -6.32 -0.01
CA ARG A 127 13.33 -6.04 -0.63
C ARG A 127 13.36 -6.23 -2.15
N THR A 128 14.11 -7.23 -2.60
CA THR A 128 14.19 -7.58 -4.02
C THR A 128 13.21 -8.68 -4.35
N TYR A 129 12.63 -8.57 -5.54
CA TYR A 129 11.70 -9.54 -6.09
C TYR A 129 12.20 -10.01 -7.45
N ARG A 130 11.93 -11.26 -7.79
CA ARG A 130 12.23 -11.84 -9.10
C ARG A 130 11.02 -11.80 -10.01
N CYS A 131 11.22 -11.37 -11.25
CA CYS A 131 10.20 -11.39 -12.29
C CYS A 131 9.80 -12.83 -12.62
N GLU A 132 8.51 -13.16 -12.67
CA GLU A 132 8.04 -14.52 -12.98
C GLU A 132 8.47 -15.00 -14.39
N TYR A 133 8.71 -14.08 -15.33
CA TYR A 133 9.07 -14.43 -16.71
C TYR A 133 10.56 -14.69 -16.94
N CYS A 134 11.44 -13.94 -16.29
CA CYS A 134 12.88 -13.95 -16.61
C CYS A 134 13.80 -14.10 -15.38
N ASP A 135 13.22 -14.33 -14.21
CA ASP A 135 13.87 -14.43 -12.90
C ASP A 135 14.80 -13.25 -12.53
N SER A 136 14.81 -12.19 -13.33
CA SER A 136 15.64 -11.01 -13.07
C SER A 136 15.11 -10.27 -11.85
N HIS A 137 16.05 -9.82 -11.02
CA HIS A 137 15.73 -9.12 -9.79
C HIS A 137 15.36 -7.68 -10.07
N THR A 138 14.32 -7.20 -9.38
CA THR A 138 13.91 -5.81 -9.35
C THR A 138 13.53 -5.41 -7.92
N SER A 139 13.35 -4.12 -7.71
CA SER A 139 12.81 -3.52 -6.49
C SER A 139 11.90 -2.37 -6.90
N LEU A 140 11.07 -1.91 -5.97
CA LEU A 140 10.26 -0.70 -6.15
C LEU A 140 11.14 0.52 -6.50
#